data_AF-A0A444KDQ6-F1
#
_entry.id   AF-A0A444KDQ6-F1
#
_cell.length_a   1.000
_cell.length_b   1.000
_cell.length_c   1.000
_cell.angle_alpha   90.00
_cell.angle_beta   90.00
_cell.angle_gamma   90.00
#
_symmetry.space_group_name_H-M   'P 1'
#
loop_
_entity.id
_entity.type
_entity.pdbx_description
1 polymer ?
#
loop_
_entity_poly.entity_id
_entity_poly.type
_entity_poly.pdbx_seq_one_letter_code
_entity_poly.pdbx_strand_id
1 'polypeptide(L)'
;MKRRVTLRSTLQALIAVALPLAASPAMAEDAPGTIISIVSGLAPDDLLNIRATASATGKIQARLPGGAAVKNLGCNEVNGNPWCKVEDTENPRVGGWAPARYLTPNNPAPAPDDAAEPASEASAPQLPEAPAADITARLGGSDPAAPPAAADIGRTAMQDAYGLAFTSSAAGLSDGPAPDASGGIPCARHIGQPMTRCEVTVVHTGGESAVTVAWPDGGTRIITFHGGFPASSDSADEFRFSREGTLNMIRIGTSERFEITDQLALGE
;
A
#
# COMPACT_ATOMS: atom_id res chain seq x y z
N MET A 1 -50.35 -66.13 18.37
CA MET A 1 -49.58 -65.48 17.27
C MET A 1 -50.15 -64.09 17.04
N LYS A 2 -49.31 -63.06 17.18
CA LYS A 2 -49.66 -61.63 17.17
C LYS A 2 -50.17 -61.21 15.79
N ARG A 3 -51.35 -60.59 15.69
CA ARG A 3 -51.78 -59.85 14.49
C ARG A 3 -52.07 -58.40 14.86
N ARG A 4 -51.51 -57.54 14.01
CA ARG A 4 -51.27 -56.11 14.16
C ARG A 4 -52.58 -55.33 14.04
N VAL A 5 -52.78 -54.37 14.95
CA VAL A 5 -53.77 -53.31 14.81
C VAL A 5 -53.22 -52.28 13.82
N THR A 6 -54.00 -51.92 12.81
CA THR A 6 -53.80 -50.72 12.00
C THR A 6 -55.13 -49.97 11.96
N LEU A 7 -55.24 -48.91 12.75
CA LEU A 7 -56.33 -47.95 12.64
C LEU A 7 -55.78 -46.68 11.97
N ARG A 8 -56.32 -46.39 10.79
CA ARG A 8 -56.22 -45.09 10.12
C ARG A 8 -57.26 -44.15 10.75
N SER A 9 -56.85 -42.96 11.19
CA SER A 9 -57.79 -41.86 11.50
C SER A 9 -57.02 -40.53 11.38
N THR A 10 -57.13 -39.83 10.26
CA THR A 10 -58.08 -38.76 9.91
C THR A 10 -57.53 -37.35 10.18
N LEU A 11 -57.19 -36.69 9.06
CA LEU A 11 -57.31 -35.27 8.74
C LEU A 11 -57.06 -34.26 9.88
N GLN A 12 -55.85 -33.68 9.90
CA GLN A 12 -55.63 -32.35 10.45
C GLN A 12 -55.88 -31.30 9.36
N ALA A 13 -56.90 -30.48 9.57
CA ALA A 13 -57.16 -29.28 8.78
C ALA A 13 -56.05 -28.26 9.04
N LEU A 14 -55.24 -27.96 8.01
CA LEU A 14 -54.27 -26.86 8.03
C LEU A 14 -55.02 -25.54 7.82
N ILE A 15 -55.14 -24.76 8.88
CA ILE A 15 -55.56 -23.36 8.85
C ILE A 15 -54.38 -22.56 8.31
N ALA A 16 -54.49 -22.06 7.07
CA ALA A 16 -53.56 -21.10 6.50
C ALA A 16 -53.81 -19.72 7.13
N VAL A 17 -53.06 -19.39 8.19
CA VAL A 17 -52.94 -18.01 8.66
C VAL A 17 -51.93 -17.32 7.75
N ALA A 18 -52.42 -16.39 6.94
CA ALA A 18 -51.60 -15.56 6.08
C ALA A 18 -51.46 -14.15 6.69
N LEU A 19 -50.24 -13.62 6.55
CA LEU A 19 -49.76 -12.24 6.71
C LEU A 19 -49.25 -11.77 8.09
N PRO A 20 -48.28 -10.83 8.14
CA PRO A 20 -47.39 -10.34 7.07
C PRO A 20 -45.89 -10.54 7.38
N LEU A 21 -45.08 -10.77 6.34
CA LEU A 21 -43.66 -10.47 6.40
C LEU A 21 -43.53 -8.94 6.58
N ALA A 22 -43.03 -8.50 7.72
CA ALA A 22 -42.50 -7.15 7.86
C ALA A 22 -41.31 -7.05 6.90
N ALA A 23 -41.49 -6.35 5.78
CA ALA A 23 -40.38 -5.90 4.96
C ALA A 23 -39.63 -4.84 5.76
N SER A 24 -38.56 -5.25 6.43
CA SER A 24 -37.59 -4.32 6.98
C SER A 24 -37.14 -3.41 5.83
N PRO A 25 -37.12 -2.07 6.01
CA PRO A 25 -36.43 -1.21 5.05
C PRO A 25 -34.97 -1.65 5.08
N ALA A 26 -34.49 -2.19 3.95
CA ALA A 26 -33.08 -2.33 3.71
C ALA A 26 -32.51 -0.91 3.80
N MET A 27 -31.81 -0.61 4.89
CA MET A 27 -30.94 0.55 4.91
C MET A 27 -29.95 0.31 3.78
N ALA A 28 -30.08 1.08 2.70
CA ALA A 28 -29.02 1.23 1.74
C ALA A 28 -27.81 1.74 2.54
N GLU A 29 -26.91 0.82 2.90
CA GLU A 29 -25.60 1.19 3.40
C GLU A 29 -24.98 2.09 2.34
N ASP A 30 -24.65 3.30 2.78
CA ASP A 30 -23.86 4.28 2.04
C ASP A 30 -22.62 3.54 1.54
N ALA A 31 -22.56 3.24 0.24
CA ALA A 31 -21.48 2.45 -0.32
C ALA A 31 -20.17 3.23 -0.11
N PRO A 32 -19.22 2.72 0.69
CA PRO A 32 -17.96 3.41 0.88
C PRO A 32 -17.29 3.58 -0.49
N GLY A 33 -17.13 4.84 -0.89
CA GLY A 33 -16.82 5.22 -2.26
C GLY A 33 -15.53 4.59 -2.78
N THR A 34 -15.53 4.27 -4.06
CA THR A 34 -14.31 3.96 -4.81
C THR A 34 -13.28 5.07 -4.58
N ILE A 35 -12.08 4.70 -4.12
CA ILE A 35 -10.97 5.64 -3.98
C ILE A 35 -9.99 5.46 -5.13
N ILE A 36 -9.29 6.54 -5.52
CA ILE A 36 -8.18 6.43 -6.48
C ILE A 36 -6.92 6.13 -5.69
N SER A 37 -6.34 4.95 -5.91
CA SER A 37 -5.07 4.54 -5.35
C SER A 37 -3.96 4.66 -6.40
N ILE A 38 -2.77 5.05 -5.96
CA ILE A 38 -1.54 5.06 -6.77
C ILE A 38 -0.74 3.81 -6.46
N VAL A 39 -0.21 3.18 -7.51
CA VAL A 39 0.72 2.06 -7.39
C VAL A 39 2.06 2.56 -6.85
N SER A 40 2.46 2.09 -5.67
CA SER A 40 3.66 2.54 -4.96
C SER A 40 4.40 1.37 -4.30
N GLY A 41 5.64 1.58 -3.85
CA GLY A 41 6.40 0.58 -3.08
C GLY A 41 6.96 -0.60 -3.89
N LEU A 42 6.96 -0.51 -5.22
CA LEU A 42 7.66 -1.44 -6.11
C LEU A 42 9.17 -1.15 -6.15
N ALA A 43 9.97 -2.14 -6.51
CA ALA A 43 11.37 -1.92 -6.85
C ALA A 43 11.50 -1.10 -8.16
N PRO A 44 12.64 -0.43 -8.42
CA PRO A 44 12.88 0.24 -9.69
C PRO A 44 12.63 -0.70 -10.88
N ASP A 45 11.94 -0.19 -11.91
CA ASP A 45 11.55 -0.92 -13.13
C ASP A 45 10.65 -2.17 -12.93
N ASP A 46 10.17 -2.42 -11.71
CA ASP A 46 9.24 -3.52 -11.45
C ASP A 46 7.78 -3.13 -11.75
N LEU A 47 6.95 -4.13 -12.02
CA LEU A 47 5.54 -3.96 -12.35
C LEU A 47 4.65 -4.69 -11.34
N LEU A 48 3.59 -4.01 -10.90
CA LEU A 48 2.56 -4.60 -10.06
C LEU A 48 1.72 -5.57 -10.90
N ASN A 49 1.74 -6.85 -10.53
CA ASN A 49 0.87 -7.85 -11.13
C ASN A 49 -0.57 -7.70 -10.63
N ILE A 50 -1.50 -7.45 -11.56
CA ILE A 50 -2.95 -7.50 -11.34
C ILE A 50 -3.43 -8.91 -11.68
N ARG A 51 -4.12 -9.57 -10.75
CA ARG A 51 -4.43 -11.00 -10.82
C ARG A 51 -5.93 -11.27 -10.92
N ALA A 52 -6.31 -12.36 -11.56
CA ALA A 52 -7.71 -12.77 -11.68
C ALA A 52 -8.35 -13.11 -10.33
N THR A 53 -7.56 -13.54 -9.35
CA THR A 53 -8.02 -13.88 -8.00
C THR A 53 -7.11 -13.25 -6.95
N ALA A 54 -7.65 -13.05 -5.74
CA ALA A 54 -6.94 -12.56 -4.55
C ALA A 54 -5.92 -13.60 -4.02
N SER A 55 -4.90 -13.92 -4.81
CA SER A 55 -3.90 -14.93 -4.49
C SER A 55 -2.57 -14.64 -5.16
N ALA A 56 -1.47 -14.91 -4.44
CA ALA A 56 -0.11 -14.79 -4.97
C ALA A 56 0.16 -15.75 -6.15
N THR A 57 -0.60 -16.85 -6.25
CA THR A 57 -0.50 -17.83 -7.34
C THR A 57 -1.57 -17.65 -8.42
N GLY A 58 -2.47 -16.67 -8.26
CA GLY A 58 -3.53 -16.39 -9.23
C GLY A 58 -2.99 -15.96 -10.60
N LYS A 59 -3.70 -16.28 -11.68
CA LYS A 59 -3.33 -15.90 -13.05
C LYS A 59 -3.18 -14.38 -13.15
N ILE A 60 -2.08 -13.92 -13.74
CA ILE A 60 -1.82 -12.50 -13.99
C ILE A 60 -2.68 -12.06 -15.19
N GLN A 61 -3.50 -11.02 -14.99
CA GLN A 61 -4.33 -10.40 -16.02
C GLN A 61 -3.64 -9.18 -16.64
N ALA A 62 -2.91 -8.42 -15.84
CA ALA A 62 -2.17 -7.26 -16.31
C ALA A 62 -0.98 -6.94 -15.40
N ARG A 63 -0.16 -6.00 -15.86
CA ARG A 63 0.98 -5.47 -15.13
C ARG A 63 0.96 -3.96 -15.20
N LEU A 64 0.98 -3.30 -14.06
CA LEU A 64 0.94 -1.84 -13.96
C LEU A 64 2.27 -1.30 -13.43
N PRO A 65 2.80 -0.20 -14.01
CA PRO A 65 4.01 0.42 -13.50
C PRO A 65 3.78 1.15 -12.17
N GLY A 66 4.86 1.42 -11.45
CA GLY A 66 4.84 2.37 -10.33
C GLY A 66 4.34 3.74 -10.79
N GLY A 67 3.46 4.36 -9.99
CA GLY A 67 2.81 5.63 -10.30
C GLY A 67 1.47 5.51 -11.05
N ALA A 68 1.08 4.31 -11.52
CA ALA A 68 -0.21 4.10 -12.16
C ALA A 68 -1.37 4.39 -11.19
N ALA A 69 -2.43 5.04 -11.69
CA ALA A 69 -3.64 5.33 -10.92
C ALA A 69 -4.72 4.27 -11.18
N VAL A 70 -5.24 3.67 -10.12
CA VAL A 70 -6.29 2.65 -10.17
C VAL A 70 -7.47 3.03 -9.28
N LYS A 71 -8.67 2.69 -9.71
CA LYS A 71 -9.86 2.66 -8.86
C LYS A 71 -9.74 1.49 -7.91
N ASN A 72 -9.68 1.75 -6.61
CA ASN A 72 -9.68 0.72 -5.58
C ASN A 72 -11.11 0.54 -5.06
N LEU A 73 -11.71 -0.58 -5.44
CA LEU A 73 -13.11 -0.93 -5.18
C LEU A 73 -13.32 -1.54 -3.79
N GLY A 74 -12.25 -1.74 -3.02
CA GLY A 74 -12.27 -2.34 -1.68
C GLY A 74 -11.23 -3.45 -1.56
N CYS A 75 -10.98 -3.90 -0.32
CA CYS A 75 -10.00 -4.90 0.01
C CYS A 75 -10.55 -5.99 0.92
N ASN A 76 -10.19 -7.24 0.62
CA ASN A 76 -10.52 -8.44 1.40
C ASN A 76 -9.24 -9.12 1.89
N GLU A 77 -9.31 -9.74 3.07
CA GLU A 77 -8.20 -10.52 3.60
C GLU A 77 -8.26 -11.97 3.11
N VAL A 78 -7.18 -12.45 2.48
CA VAL A 78 -7.06 -13.84 2.01
C VAL A 78 -5.77 -14.44 2.55
N ASN A 79 -5.88 -15.50 3.34
CA ASN A 79 -4.74 -16.15 4.00
C ASN A 79 -3.86 -15.16 4.78
N GLY A 80 -4.47 -14.23 5.54
CA GLY A 80 -3.76 -13.22 6.32
C GLY A 80 -3.10 -12.10 5.49
N ASN A 81 -3.38 -12.01 4.19
CA ASN A 81 -2.85 -10.98 3.32
C ASN A 81 -4.00 -10.12 2.75
N PRO A 82 -3.94 -8.78 2.87
CA PRO A 82 -4.95 -7.92 2.29
C PRO A 82 -4.78 -7.80 0.76
N TRP A 83 -5.84 -8.09 0.03
CA TRP A 83 -5.94 -7.99 -1.42
C TRP A 83 -7.03 -7.00 -1.79
N CYS A 84 -6.74 -6.07 -2.67
CA CYS A 84 -7.70 -5.07 -3.13
C CYS A 84 -8.15 -5.39 -4.55
N LYS A 85 -9.46 -5.23 -4.77
CA LYS A 85 -10.03 -5.26 -6.10
C LYS A 85 -9.79 -3.90 -6.75
N VAL A 86 -9.15 -3.92 -7.91
CA VAL A 86 -8.73 -2.71 -8.61
C VAL A 86 -9.17 -2.74 -10.07
N GLU A 87 -9.42 -1.56 -10.60
CA GLU A 87 -9.66 -1.30 -12.02
C GLU A 87 -8.75 -0.15 -12.46
N ASP A 88 -8.08 -0.29 -13.59
CA ASP A 88 -7.27 0.78 -14.17
C ASP A 88 -8.17 1.98 -14.55
N THR A 89 -7.73 3.18 -14.19
CA THR A 89 -8.46 4.42 -14.51
C THR A 89 -8.45 4.74 -16.00
N GLU A 90 -7.41 4.34 -16.72
CA GLU A 90 -7.26 4.59 -18.16
C GLU A 90 -7.94 3.52 -19.01
N ASN A 91 -7.92 2.26 -18.55
CA ASN A 91 -8.52 1.14 -19.25
C ASN A 91 -9.36 0.25 -18.31
N PRO A 92 -10.68 0.48 -18.22
CA PRO A 92 -11.57 -0.30 -17.36
C PRO A 92 -11.59 -1.81 -17.62
N ARG A 93 -11.09 -2.27 -18.78
CA ARG A 93 -10.96 -3.72 -19.06
C ARG A 93 -9.81 -4.37 -18.29
N VAL A 94 -8.90 -3.56 -17.76
CA VAL A 94 -7.75 -3.97 -16.97
C VAL A 94 -8.14 -3.85 -15.50
N GLY A 95 -8.72 -4.93 -14.96
CA GLY A 95 -9.11 -5.00 -13.56
C GLY A 95 -8.85 -6.39 -12.98
N GLY A 96 -8.72 -6.47 -11.67
CA GLY A 96 -8.40 -7.70 -10.94
C GLY A 96 -8.01 -7.41 -9.50
N TRP A 97 -7.19 -8.28 -8.92
CA TRP A 97 -6.73 -8.21 -7.55
C TRP A 97 -5.25 -7.85 -7.46
N ALA A 98 -4.93 -6.94 -6.56
CA ALA A 98 -3.57 -6.56 -6.23
C ALA A 98 -3.34 -6.59 -4.71
N PRO A 99 -2.12 -6.88 -4.24
CA PRO A 99 -1.79 -6.76 -2.82
C PRO A 99 -1.96 -5.32 -2.34
N ALA A 100 -2.69 -5.12 -1.24
CA ALA A 100 -3.02 -3.78 -0.72
C ALA A 100 -1.77 -2.93 -0.40
N ARG A 101 -0.65 -3.59 -0.05
CA ARG A 101 0.62 -2.95 0.30
C ARG A 101 1.24 -2.10 -0.82
N TYR A 102 0.78 -2.26 -2.07
CA TYR A 102 1.27 -1.49 -3.21
C TYR A 102 0.28 -0.42 -3.66
N LEU A 103 -0.79 -0.15 -2.89
CA LEU A 103 -1.85 0.79 -3.24
C LEU A 103 -1.96 1.88 -2.17
N THR A 104 -1.85 3.14 -2.58
CA THR A 104 -1.93 4.30 -1.67
C THR A 104 -2.87 5.38 -2.22
N PRO A 105 -3.88 5.85 -1.45
CA PRO A 105 -4.34 5.33 -0.16
C PRO A 105 -4.95 3.93 -0.28
N ASN A 106 -4.97 3.18 0.82
CA ASN A 106 -5.66 1.89 0.90
C ASN A 106 -7.18 2.10 1.08
N ASN A 107 -7.99 1.15 0.59
CA ASN A 107 -9.44 1.15 0.78
C ASN A 107 -9.85 0.07 1.80
N PRO A 108 -10.17 0.43 3.05
CA PRO A 108 -10.58 -0.56 4.05
C PRO A 108 -11.99 -1.12 3.82
N ALA A 109 -12.75 -0.59 2.86
CA ALA A 109 -14.05 -1.14 2.50
C ALA A 109 -13.92 -2.59 2.00
N PRO A 110 -14.87 -3.49 2.30
CA PRO A 110 -14.88 -4.83 1.74
C PRO A 110 -14.99 -4.76 0.21
N ALA A 111 -14.17 -5.52 -0.49
CA ALA A 111 -14.22 -5.61 -1.94
C ALA A 111 -15.46 -6.42 -2.38
N PRO A 112 -16.08 -6.10 -3.52
CA PRO A 112 -17.12 -6.94 -4.09
C PRO A 112 -16.58 -8.34 -4.40
N ASP A 113 -17.32 -9.37 -4.01
CA ASP A 113 -16.96 -10.74 -4.31
C ASP A 113 -17.08 -11.01 -5.82
N ASP A 114 -16.04 -11.59 -6.43
CA ASP A 114 -16.07 -12.06 -7.82
C ASP A 114 -16.91 -13.34 -8.02
N ALA A 115 -17.60 -13.81 -6.97
CA ALA A 115 -18.55 -14.92 -7.04
C ALA A 115 -19.92 -14.47 -7.57
N ALA A 116 -19.92 -13.87 -8.76
CA ALA A 116 -21.13 -13.71 -9.56
C ALA A 116 -20.73 -13.70 -11.04
N GLU A 117 -21.05 -14.79 -11.74
CA GLU A 117 -21.23 -14.76 -13.19
C GLU A 117 -22.16 -13.60 -13.57
N PRO A 118 -21.96 -12.94 -14.72
CA PRO A 118 -22.80 -11.83 -15.13
C PRO A 118 -24.22 -12.35 -15.36
N ALA A 119 -25.11 -12.06 -14.40
CA ALA A 119 -26.53 -12.13 -14.64
C ALA A 119 -26.85 -11.09 -15.72
N SER A 120 -27.15 -11.62 -16.90
CA SER A 120 -27.99 -11.07 -17.96
C SER A 120 -28.61 -9.71 -17.63
N GLU A 121 -28.37 -8.74 -18.51
CA GLU A 121 -29.14 -7.50 -18.61
C GLU A 121 -30.64 -7.79 -18.42
N ALA A 122 -31.18 -7.27 -17.32
CA ALA A 122 -32.60 -7.11 -17.14
C ALA A 122 -32.82 -5.61 -16.91
N SER A 123 -33.31 -4.95 -17.95
CA SER A 123 -33.74 -3.56 -17.91
C SER A 123 -34.71 -3.36 -16.75
N ALA A 124 -34.34 -2.50 -15.79
CA ALA A 124 -35.23 -1.99 -14.77
C ALA A 124 -35.58 -0.51 -15.07
N PRO A 125 -36.77 -0.03 -14.66
CA PRO A 125 -37.42 1.12 -15.28
C PRO A 125 -36.77 2.45 -14.89
N GLN A 126 -36.70 3.37 -15.84
CA GLN A 126 -36.29 4.75 -15.63
C GLN A 126 -37.29 5.45 -14.67
N LEU A 127 -36.87 5.68 -13.43
CA LEU A 127 -37.56 6.55 -12.47
C LEU A 127 -37.41 8.01 -12.92
N PRO A 128 -38.39 8.88 -12.64
CA PRO A 128 -38.33 10.27 -13.09
C PRO A 128 -37.15 11.00 -12.45
N GLU A 129 -36.37 11.67 -13.30
CA GLU A 129 -35.26 12.56 -12.94
C GLU A 129 -35.76 13.57 -11.89
N ALA A 130 -35.22 13.52 -10.68
CA ALA A 130 -35.42 14.57 -9.71
C ALA A 130 -34.73 15.85 -10.24
N PRO A 131 -35.34 17.04 -10.11
CA PRO A 131 -34.70 18.25 -10.59
C PRO A 131 -33.40 18.45 -9.82
N ALA A 132 -32.29 18.56 -10.55
CA ALA A 132 -30.99 18.89 -9.99
C ALA A 132 -31.13 20.10 -9.06
N ALA A 133 -30.66 19.98 -7.83
CA ALA A 133 -30.69 21.08 -6.88
C ALA A 133 -29.92 22.26 -7.47
N ASP A 134 -30.64 23.34 -7.79
CA ASP A 134 -30.04 24.55 -8.35
C ASP A 134 -29.23 25.26 -7.26
N ILE A 135 -27.95 24.90 -7.20
CA ILE A 135 -26.94 25.50 -6.33
C ILE A 135 -26.80 27.02 -6.56
N THR A 136 -27.20 27.52 -7.73
CA THR A 136 -27.19 28.95 -8.09
C THR A 136 -28.22 29.75 -7.30
N ALA A 137 -29.39 29.16 -7.03
CA ALA A 137 -30.47 29.81 -6.29
C ALA A 137 -30.18 29.97 -4.78
N ARG A 138 -29.35 29.09 -4.19
CA ARG A 138 -29.03 29.13 -2.75
C ARG A 138 -27.87 30.04 -2.39
N LEU A 139 -26.96 30.32 -3.32
CA LEU A 139 -25.74 31.08 -3.04
C LEU A 139 -25.87 32.59 -3.25
N GLY A 140 -27.02 33.08 -3.76
CA GLY A 140 -27.24 34.50 -4.01
C GLY A 140 -26.31 35.01 -5.11
N GLY A 141 -26.82 35.09 -6.34
CA GLY A 141 -26.07 35.48 -7.53
C GLY A 141 -25.23 36.74 -7.30
N SER A 142 -23.94 36.53 -7.09
CA SER A 142 -22.90 37.52 -7.29
C SER A 142 -21.93 36.88 -8.26
N ASP A 143 -21.72 37.53 -9.40
CA ASP A 143 -20.72 37.11 -10.35
C ASP A 143 -19.39 36.93 -9.60
N PRO A 144 -18.71 35.78 -9.74
CA PRO A 144 -17.37 35.64 -9.21
C PRO A 144 -16.53 36.79 -9.74
N ALA A 145 -15.86 37.51 -8.84
CA ALA A 145 -14.89 38.52 -9.26
C ALA A 145 -13.97 37.90 -10.32
N ALA A 146 -13.77 38.62 -11.42
CA ALA A 146 -12.97 38.12 -12.54
C ALA A 146 -11.64 37.58 -11.99
N PRO A 147 -11.31 36.29 -12.25
CA PRO A 147 -10.06 35.73 -11.75
C PRO A 147 -8.89 36.57 -12.28
N PRO A 148 -7.82 36.76 -11.48
CA PRO A 148 -6.63 37.42 -11.97
C PRO A 148 -6.16 36.73 -13.26
N ALA A 149 -5.62 37.51 -14.20
CA ALA A 149 -5.18 36.96 -15.47
C ALA A 149 -4.20 35.82 -15.21
N ALA A 150 -4.29 34.72 -15.96
CA ALA A 150 -3.43 33.55 -15.79
C ALA A 150 -1.92 33.91 -15.80
N ALA A 151 -1.55 34.98 -16.51
CA ALA A 151 -0.20 35.54 -16.53
C ALA A 151 0.24 36.11 -15.16
N ASP A 152 -0.65 36.76 -14.42
CA ASP A 152 -0.36 37.31 -13.09
C ASP A 152 -0.19 36.18 -12.07
N ILE A 153 -1.00 35.12 -12.17
CA ILE A 153 -0.86 33.92 -11.34
C ILE A 153 0.50 33.25 -11.58
N GLY A 154 0.88 33.07 -12.84
CA GLY A 154 2.17 32.48 -13.21
C GLY A 154 3.36 33.31 -12.72
N ARG A 155 3.28 34.64 -12.80
CA ARG A 155 4.34 35.53 -12.33
C ARG A 155 4.52 35.47 -10.80
N THR A 156 3.42 35.50 -10.05
CA THR A 156 3.46 35.40 -8.58
C THR A 156 4.02 34.05 -8.14
N ALA A 157 3.60 32.96 -8.77
CA ALA A 157 4.12 31.63 -8.46
C ALA A 157 5.63 31.50 -8.72
N MET A 158 6.13 32.07 -9.82
CA MET A 158 7.57 32.10 -10.10
C MET A 158 8.33 32.94 -9.07
N GLN A 159 7.78 34.10 -8.67
CA GLN A 159 8.41 34.98 -7.68
C GLN A 159 8.48 34.32 -6.30
N ASP A 160 7.43 33.63 -5.87
CA ASP A 160 7.40 32.89 -4.61
C ASP A 160 8.40 31.72 -4.62
N ALA A 161 8.48 30.98 -5.72
CA ALA A 161 9.46 29.90 -5.88
C ALA A 161 10.90 30.42 -5.79
N TYR A 162 11.21 31.56 -6.42
CA TYR A 162 12.51 32.20 -6.32
C TYR A 162 12.80 32.74 -4.91
N GLY A 163 11.81 33.29 -4.21
CA GLY A 163 11.95 33.76 -2.82
C GLY A 163 12.21 32.62 -1.83
N LEU A 164 11.55 31.48 -2.02
CA LEU A 164 11.78 30.26 -1.24
C LEU A 164 13.15 29.63 -1.54
N ALA A 165 13.57 29.63 -2.81
CA ALA A 165 14.90 29.18 -3.17
C ALA A 165 16.00 30.08 -2.56
N PHE A 166 15.81 31.40 -2.56
CA PHE A 166 16.78 32.33 -1.97
C PHE A 166 16.86 32.23 -0.44
N THR A 167 15.73 32.04 0.25
CA THR A 167 15.70 31.79 1.71
C THR A 167 16.28 30.42 2.07
N SER A 168 16.08 29.39 1.24
CA SER A 168 16.77 28.10 1.34
C SER A 168 18.29 28.24 1.21
N SER A 169 18.79 29.04 0.26
CA SER A 169 20.23 29.29 0.12
C SER A 169 20.81 30.18 1.23
N ALA A 170 20.00 31.04 1.87
CA ALA A 170 20.41 31.81 3.05
C ALA A 170 20.42 30.96 4.33
N ALA A 171 19.56 29.93 4.42
CA ALA A 171 19.61 28.90 5.47
C ALA A 171 20.74 27.87 5.24
N GLY A 172 21.34 27.86 4.03
CA GLY A 172 22.47 27.02 3.64
C GLY A 172 23.84 27.44 4.19
N LEU A 173 23.90 28.50 5.01
CA LEU A 173 25.08 28.84 5.83
C LEU A 173 24.87 28.39 7.28
N SER A 174 24.33 27.18 7.45
CA SER A 174 24.65 26.41 8.65
C SER A 174 26.00 25.77 8.39
N ASP A 175 27.04 26.28 9.04
CA ASP A 175 28.27 25.54 9.34
C ASP A 175 27.91 24.40 10.32
N GLY A 176 27.02 23.52 9.87
CA GLY A 176 26.78 22.23 10.49
C GLY A 176 27.93 21.33 10.03
N PRO A 177 28.56 20.56 10.93
CA PRO A 177 29.61 19.63 10.50
C PRO A 177 29.04 18.75 9.38
N ALA A 178 29.88 18.49 8.37
CA ALA A 178 29.58 17.52 7.31
C ALA A 178 28.92 16.26 7.89
N PRO A 179 27.98 15.60 7.19
CA PRO A 179 27.22 14.44 7.69
C PRO A 179 28.04 13.15 7.85
N ASP A 180 29.27 13.27 8.35
CA ASP A 180 30.32 12.26 8.31
C ASP A 180 30.92 12.03 9.71
N ALA A 181 30.41 12.68 10.77
CA ALA A 181 31.02 12.64 12.10
C ALA A 181 30.24 11.87 13.18
N SER A 182 29.05 11.33 12.88
CA SER A 182 28.24 10.57 13.86
C SER A 182 28.37 9.04 13.75
N GLY A 183 29.39 8.51 13.06
CA GLY A 183 29.84 7.12 13.22
C GLY A 183 28.75 6.05 13.12
N GLY A 184 27.79 6.22 12.21
CA GLY A 184 26.67 5.29 12.03
C GLY A 184 26.53 4.78 10.60
N ILE A 185 25.65 3.81 10.40
CA ILE A 185 25.30 3.28 9.07
C ILE A 185 23.79 3.30 8.84
N PRO A 186 23.31 3.38 7.58
CA PRO A 186 21.92 3.12 7.29
C PRO A 186 21.57 1.65 7.62
N CYS A 187 20.51 1.46 8.39
CA CYS A 187 20.05 0.15 8.82
C CYS A 187 18.52 0.11 8.98
N ALA A 188 17.93 -1.07 8.89
CA ALA A 188 16.55 -1.34 9.29
C ALA A 188 16.45 -2.75 9.85
N ARG A 189 15.70 -2.93 10.94
CA ARG A 189 15.52 -4.24 11.59
C ARG A 189 14.22 -4.91 11.15
N HIS A 190 13.17 -4.12 10.95
CA HIS A 190 11.83 -4.62 10.72
C HIS A 190 11.39 -4.46 9.26
N ILE A 191 10.44 -5.32 8.85
CA ILE A 191 9.85 -5.29 7.51
C ILE A 191 9.16 -3.94 7.31
N GLY A 192 9.43 -3.29 6.17
CA GLY A 192 8.82 -1.99 5.82
C GLY A 192 9.34 -0.79 6.63
N GLN A 193 10.20 -0.99 7.63
CA GLN A 193 10.81 0.11 8.37
C GLN A 193 11.68 0.95 7.41
N PRO A 194 11.59 2.29 7.39
CA PRO A 194 12.54 3.10 6.66
C PRO A 194 13.96 2.91 7.21
N MET A 195 14.98 3.10 6.37
CA MET A 195 16.36 3.06 6.86
C MET A 195 16.58 4.19 7.88
N THR A 196 17.06 3.81 9.06
CA THR A 196 17.46 4.69 10.14
C THR A 196 18.98 4.66 10.27
N ARG A 197 19.55 5.48 11.16
CA ARG A 197 20.97 5.47 11.48
C ARG A 197 21.21 4.56 12.69
N CYS A 198 21.92 3.47 12.47
CA CYS A 198 22.43 2.63 13.55
C CYS A 198 23.83 3.08 13.95
N GLU A 199 24.14 2.99 15.24
CA GLU A 199 25.50 3.17 15.74
C GLU A 199 26.35 1.97 15.30
N VAL A 200 27.62 2.21 14.95
CA VAL A 200 28.52 1.15 14.49
C VAL A 200 29.85 1.19 15.23
N THR A 201 30.38 0.00 15.54
CA THR A 201 31.75 -0.19 16.02
C THR A 201 32.40 -1.26 15.17
N VAL A 202 33.65 -1.04 14.75
CA VAL A 202 34.39 -1.97 13.90
C VAL A 202 35.64 -2.45 14.62
N VAL A 203 35.87 -3.76 14.58
CA VAL A 203 37.09 -4.39 15.11
C VAL A 203 37.77 -5.16 13.99
N HIS A 204 39.01 -4.79 13.65
CA HIS A 204 39.82 -5.44 12.63
C HIS A 204 40.74 -6.49 13.25
N THR A 205 40.79 -7.69 12.68
CA THR A 205 41.70 -8.76 13.12
C THR A 205 42.13 -9.61 11.92
N GLY A 206 43.43 -9.64 11.63
CA GLY A 206 44.00 -10.63 10.71
C GLY A 206 43.42 -10.66 9.29
N GLY A 207 43.03 -9.51 8.72
CA GLY A 207 42.41 -9.41 7.39
C GLY A 207 40.88 -9.56 7.39
N GLU A 208 40.30 -9.82 8.55
CA GLU A 208 38.86 -9.80 8.81
C GLU A 208 38.48 -8.54 9.58
N SER A 209 37.22 -8.13 9.47
CA SER A 209 36.64 -7.13 10.36
C SER A 209 35.27 -7.54 10.84
N ALA A 210 35.02 -7.30 12.12
CA ALA A 210 33.72 -7.49 12.76
C ALA A 210 33.06 -6.12 12.90
N VAL A 211 31.99 -5.90 12.15
CA VAL A 211 31.16 -4.69 12.19
C VAL A 211 29.98 -4.95 13.12
N THR A 212 30.02 -4.36 14.31
CA THR A 212 28.93 -4.43 15.29
C THR A 212 28.00 -3.24 15.08
N VAL A 213 26.74 -3.54 14.74
CA VAL A 213 25.69 -2.56 14.47
C VAL A 213 24.70 -2.56 15.64
N ALA A 214 24.54 -1.44 16.33
CA ALA A 214 23.58 -1.29 17.42
C ALA A 214 22.34 -0.55 16.93
N TRP A 215 21.16 -1.14 17.14
CA TRP A 215 19.91 -0.49 16.77
C TRP A 215 19.43 0.50 17.84
N PRO A 216 18.72 1.57 17.45
CA PRO A 216 18.18 2.54 18.41
C PRO A 216 17.16 1.97 19.41
N ASP A 217 16.45 0.90 19.03
CA ASP A 217 15.51 0.16 19.88
C ASP A 217 16.20 -0.87 20.79
N GLY A 218 17.51 -1.05 20.64
CA GLY A 218 18.35 -1.93 21.45
C GLY A 218 18.68 -3.27 20.79
N GLY A 219 19.73 -3.89 21.33
CA GLY A 219 20.36 -5.08 20.75
C GLY A 219 21.41 -4.72 19.70
N THR A 220 22.13 -5.73 19.25
CA THR A 220 23.21 -5.58 18.27
C THR A 220 23.20 -6.70 17.24
N ARG A 221 23.75 -6.40 16.06
CA ARG A 221 24.09 -7.36 15.01
C ARG A 221 25.58 -7.33 14.78
N ILE A 222 26.25 -8.48 14.76
CA ILE A 222 27.64 -8.57 14.30
C ILE A 222 27.64 -9.07 12.86
N ILE A 223 28.31 -8.33 11.98
CA ILE A 223 28.53 -8.70 10.58
C ILE A 223 30.03 -8.84 10.35
N THR A 224 30.44 -10.02 9.92
CA THR A 224 31.85 -10.32 9.63
C THR A 224 32.15 -10.00 8.18
N PHE A 225 33.28 -9.35 7.94
CA PHE A 225 33.81 -9.03 6.63
C PHE A 225 35.18 -9.68 6.43
N HIS A 226 35.47 -10.12 5.22
CA HIS A 226 36.81 -10.57 4.80
C HIS A 226 37.25 -9.77 3.57
N GLY A 227 38.40 -9.10 3.63
CA GLY A 227 38.90 -8.31 2.51
C GLY A 227 37.93 -7.23 2.01
N GLY A 228 37.13 -6.66 2.92
CA GLY A 228 36.11 -5.64 2.62
C GLY A 228 34.77 -6.19 2.10
N PHE A 229 34.63 -7.51 1.93
CA PHE A 229 33.38 -8.13 1.50
C PHE A 229 32.59 -8.71 2.70
N PRO A 230 31.25 -8.55 2.74
CA PRO A 230 30.43 -9.17 3.77
C PRO A 230 30.49 -10.69 3.65
N ALA A 231 30.74 -11.38 4.76
CA ALA A 231 30.96 -12.82 4.78
C ALA A 231 29.92 -13.59 5.57
N SER A 232 29.56 -13.09 6.76
CA SER A 232 28.60 -13.76 7.65
C SER A 232 28.04 -12.80 8.68
N SER A 233 27.12 -13.29 9.51
CA SER A 233 26.66 -12.62 10.71
C SER A 233 26.58 -13.56 11.91
N ASP A 234 26.31 -13.01 13.08
CA ASP A 234 26.00 -13.77 14.31
C ASP A 234 24.55 -14.33 14.34
N SER A 235 23.75 -14.14 13.28
CA SER A 235 22.46 -14.80 13.14
C SER A 235 22.58 -16.17 12.48
N ALA A 236 21.65 -17.07 12.81
CA ALA A 236 21.45 -18.31 12.06
C ALA A 236 20.59 -18.12 10.79
N ASP A 237 20.04 -16.92 10.59
CA ASP A 237 19.20 -16.60 9.43
C ASP A 237 20.00 -16.53 8.11
N GLU A 238 19.29 -16.62 6.99
CA GLU A 238 19.89 -16.50 5.66
C GLU A 238 20.64 -15.15 5.51
N PHE A 239 21.90 -15.22 5.09
CA PHE A 239 22.74 -14.06 4.81
C PHE A 239 22.85 -13.84 3.30
N ARG A 240 22.43 -12.68 2.82
CA ARG A 240 22.54 -12.28 1.41
C ARG A 240 23.10 -10.87 1.33
N PHE A 241 23.89 -10.60 0.29
CA PHE A 241 24.32 -9.23 0.02
C PHE A 241 24.41 -8.98 -1.49
N SER A 242 24.22 -7.72 -1.85
CA SER A 242 24.59 -7.17 -3.16
C SER A 242 25.58 -6.04 -2.95
N ARG A 243 26.33 -5.68 -3.99
CA ARG A 243 27.30 -4.59 -3.94
C ARG A 243 27.07 -3.64 -5.09
N GLU A 244 27.04 -2.35 -4.79
CA GLU A 244 26.96 -1.26 -5.76
C GLU A 244 28.16 -0.33 -5.54
N GLY A 245 29.17 -0.43 -6.41
CA GLY A 245 30.44 0.27 -6.21
C GLY A 245 31.14 -0.20 -4.93
N THR A 246 31.30 0.70 -3.95
CA THR A 246 31.88 0.44 -2.62
C THR A 246 30.82 0.25 -1.53
N LEU A 247 29.53 0.26 -1.88
CA LEU A 247 28.43 0.10 -0.94
C LEU A 247 27.96 -1.36 -0.91
N ASN A 248 28.01 -1.98 0.27
CA ASN A 248 27.48 -3.32 0.49
C ASN A 248 26.06 -3.22 1.06
N MET A 249 25.08 -3.72 0.31
CA MET A 249 23.69 -3.82 0.74
C MET A 249 23.45 -5.24 1.26
N ILE A 250 23.38 -5.39 2.57
CA ILE A 250 23.32 -6.68 3.25
C ILE A 250 21.90 -6.91 3.78
N ARG A 251 21.41 -8.14 3.62
CA ARG A 251 20.13 -8.63 4.11
C ARG A 251 20.36 -9.86 4.99
N ILE A 252 19.78 -9.84 6.18
CA ILE A 252 19.82 -10.97 7.11
C ILE A 252 18.38 -11.38 7.43
N GLY A 253 18.06 -12.63 7.15
CA GLY A 253 16.71 -13.15 7.28
C GLY A 253 15.70 -12.42 6.40
N THR A 254 14.50 -12.19 6.94
CA THR A 254 13.37 -11.63 6.18
C THR A 254 13.28 -10.11 6.24
N SER A 255 13.94 -9.46 7.20
CA SER A 255 13.66 -8.06 7.55
C SER A 255 14.87 -7.17 7.72
N GLU A 256 15.99 -7.70 8.20
CA GLU A 256 17.16 -6.88 8.54
C GLU A 256 17.90 -6.44 7.28
N ARG A 257 18.25 -5.17 7.23
CA ARG A 257 18.92 -4.52 6.10
C ARG A 257 19.99 -3.58 6.61
N PHE A 258 21.16 -3.63 5.99
CA PHE A 258 22.30 -2.81 6.35
C PHE A 258 23.00 -2.30 5.09
N GLU A 259 23.49 -1.07 5.16
CA GLU A 259 24.31 -0.46 4.11
C GLU A 259 25.68 -0.11 4.70
N ILE A 260 26.70 -0.88 4.33
CA ILE A 260 28.05 -0.76 4.89
C ILE A 260 29.03 -0.51 3.76
N THR A 261 29.81 0.58 3.86
CA THR A 261 30.83 0.90 2.86
C THR A 261 32.09 0.07 3.08
N ASP A 262 32.84 -0.15 1.99
CA ASP A 262 34.15 -0.79 2.05
C ASP A 262 35.11 -0.02 2.95
N GLN A 263 35.05 1.31 2.91
CA GLN A 263 35.87 2.18 3.75
C GLN A 263 35.63 1.91 5.24
N LEU A 264 34.38 1.79 5.67
CA LEU A 264 34.04 1.46 7.05
C LEU A 264 34.51 0.05 7.42
N ALA A 265 34.30 -0.92 6.52
CA ALA A 265 34.70 -2.30 6.75
C ALA A 265 36.23 -2.46 6.81
N LEU A 266 36.99 -1.68 6.05
CA LEU A 266 38.45 -1.73 5.96
C LEU A 266 39.16 -0.80 6.95
N GLY A 267 38.49 0.25 7.43
CA GLY A 267 39.05 1.25 8.35
C GLY A 267 39.92 2.31 7.67
N GLU A 268 39.56 2.71 6.44
CA GLU A 268 40.29 3.69 5.62
C GLU A 268 39.70 5.11 5.71
#